data_AF-A0A816HU03-F1
#
_entry.id   AF-A0A816HU03-F1
#
_cell.length_a   1.000
_cell.length_b   1.000
_cell.length_c   1.000
_cell.angle_alpha   90.00
_cell.angle_beta   90.00
_cell.angle_gamma   90.00
#
_symmetry.space_group_name_H-M   'P 1'
#
loop_
_entity.id
_entity.type
_entity.pdbx_description
1 polymer ?
#
loop_
_entity_poly.entity_id
_entity_poly.type
_entity_poly.pdbx_seq_one_letter_code
_entity_poly.pdbx_strand_id
1 'polypeptide(L)'
;MSMAKEDLAKDNEKRSCELATDFTHLQLQPIHKIMTLKFALNQALGINFSGLLTRKELSVHGKNPSDEHPLNYDEYNPFNICAASNVPHLS
;
A
#
# COMPACT_ATOMS: atom_id res chain seq x y z
N MET A 1 25.23 8.87 15.92
CA MET A 1 24.90 8.81 14.47
C MET A 1 24.52 7.39 14.05
N SER A 2 23.55 6.76 14.74
CA SER A 2 23.11 5.39 14.45
C SER A 2 21.59 5.25 14.30
N MET A 3 20.82 6.31 14.57
CA MET A 3 19.35 6.26 14.53
C MET A 3 18.74 6.63 13.16
N ALA A 4 19.54 7.05 12.17
CA ALA A 4 18.98 7.57 10.92
C ALA A 4 18.76 6.53 9.81
N LYS A 5 19.33 5.32 9.93
CA LYS A 5 19.27 4.32 8.84
C LYS A 5 18.05 3.41 8.92
N GLU A 6 17.58 3.11 10.14
CA GLU A 6 16.42 2.23 10.36
C GLU A 6 15.08 2.93 10.08
N ASP A 7 14.96 4.22 10.41
CA ASP A 7 13.75 4.99 10.08
C ASP A 7 13.60 5.19 8.57
N LEU A 8 14.71 5.35 7.83
CA LEU A 8 14.71 5.50 6.38
C LEU A 8 14.30 4.21 5.65
N ALA A 9 14.70 3.04 6.18
CA ALA A 9 14.32 1.75 5.61
C ALA A 9 12.80 1.53 5.70
N LYS A 10 12.22 1.83 6.86
CA LYS A 10 10.77 1.72 7.09
C LYS A 10 9.97 2.74 6.27
N ASP A 11 10.48 3.95 6.09
CA ASP A 11 9.82 4.97 5.24
C ASP A 11 9.74 4.55 3.76
N ASN A 12 10.78 3.90 3.26
CA ASN A 12 10.79 3.34 1.90
C ASN A 12 9.75 2.24 1.71
N GLU A 13 9.56 1.39 2.72
CA GLU A 13 8.54 0.32 2.70
C GLU A 13 7.13 0.91 2.72
N LYS A 14 6.90 1.98 3.50
CA LYS A 14 5.62 2.73 3.49
C LYS A 14 5.36 3.30 2.11
N ARG A 15 6.32 4.02 1.54
CA ARG A 15 6.19 4.63 0.20
C ARG A 15 5.89 3.60 -0.88
N SER A 16 6.51 2.43 -0.77
CA SER A 16 6.27 1.30 -1.69
C SER A 16 4.86 0.74 -1.53
N CYS A 17 4.34 0.66 -0.30
CA CYS A 17 2.98 0.22 -0.05
C CYS A 17 1.95 1.27 -0.48
N GLU A 18 2.19 2.57 -0.25
CA GLU A 18 1.34 3.66 -0.78
C GLU A 18 1.20 3.53 -2.29
N LEU A 19 2.34 3.42 -2.99
CA LEU A 19 2.35 3.28 -4.44
C LEU A 19 1.62 2.02 -4.90
N ALA A 20 1.88 0.87 -4.26
CA ALA A 20 1.22 -0.38 -4.60
C ALA A 20 -0.30 -0.30 -4.41
N THR A 21 -0.74 0.40 -3.35
CA THR A 21 -2.16 0.61 -3.03
C THR A 21 -2.80 1.57 -4.04
N ASP A 22 -2.13 2.68 -4.37
CA ASP A 22 -2.56 3.63 -5.40
C ASP A 22 -2.74 2.92 -6.76
N PHE A 23 -1.82 2.03 -7.11
CA PHE A 23 -1.87 1.27 -8.35
C PHE A 23 -3.11 0.37 -8.49
N THR A 24 -3.79 0.02 -7.39
CA THR A 24 -5.02 -0.79 -7.43
C THR A 24 -6.22 -0.07 -8.07
N HIS A 25 -6.19 1.26 -8.08
CA HIS A 25 -7.24 2.13 -8.64
C HIS A 25 -7.11 2.38 -10.14
N LEU A 26 -5.95 2.04 -10.72
CA LEU A 26 -5.72 2.23 -12.14
C LEU A 26 -6.66 1.32 -12.97
N GLN A 27 -7.20 1.89 -14.06
CA GLN A 27 -8.10 1.21 -14.99
C GLN A 27 -7.32 0.32 -15.98
N LEU A 28 -6.67 -0.73 -15.49
CA LEU A 28 -5.96 -1.72 -16.32
C LEU A 28 -6.86 -2.89 -16.71
N GLN A 29 -6.42 -3.63 -17.73
CA GLN A 29 -7.02 -4.92 -18.07
C GLN A 29 -6.99 -5.88 -16.86
N PRO A 30 -8.00 -6.76 -16.69
CA PRO A 30 -8.12 -7.64 -15.53
C PRO A 30 -6.89 -8.52 -15.26
N ILE A 31 -6.20 -8.93 -16.32
CA ILE A 31 -4.98 -9.74 -16.22
C ILE A 31 -3.78 -9.00 -15.61
N HIS A 32 -3.71 -7.69 -15.81
CA HIS A 32 -2.68 -6.85 -15.18
C HIS A 32 -3.13 -6.45 -13.76
N LYS A 33 -4.43 -6.18 -13.58
CA LYS A 33 -5.00 -5.81 -12.28
C LYS A 33 -4.83 -6.90 -11.23
N ILE A 34 -4.97 -8.18 -11.60
CA ILE A 34 -4.75 -9.30 -10.66
C ILE A 34 -3.28 -9.41 -10.21
N MET A 35 -2.32 -9.09 -11.08
CA MET A 35 -0.89 -9.08 -10.74
C MET A 35 -0.60 -7.96 -9.72
N THR A 36 -1.13 -6.77 -9.98
CA THR A 36 -1.01 -5.60 -9.10
C THR A 36 -1.64 -5.84 -7.73
N LEU A 37 -2.85 -6.42 -7.67
CA LEU A 37 -3.52 -6.74 -6.41
C LEU A 37 -2.74 -7.74 -5.56
N LYS A 38 -2.17 -8.78 -6.19
CA LYS A 38 -1.33 -9.76 -5.48
C LYS A 38 -0.06 -9.12 -4.93
N PHE A 39 0.56 -8.23 -5.70
CA PHE A 39 1.75 -7.50 -5.26
C PHE A 39 1.44 -6.58 -4.08
N ALA A 40 0.37 -5.77 -4.19
CA ALA A 40 -0.05 -4.84 -3.14
C ALA A 40 -0.44 -5.58 -1.84
N LEU A 41 -1.13 -6.72 -1.94
CA LEU A 41 -1.40 -7.61 -0.80
C LEU A 41 -0.11 -8.09 -0.12
N ASN A 42 0.87 -8.57 -0.89
CA ASN A 42 2.14 -9.04 -0.34
C ASN A 42 2.91 -7.91 0.37
N GLN A 43 2.87 -6.69 -0.17
CA GLN A 43 3.51 -5.54 0.46
C GLN A 43 2.79 -5.07 1.72
N ALA A 44 1.45 -5.06 1.71
CA ALA A 44 0.62 -4.71 2.87
C ALA A 44 0.83 -5.67 4.04
N LEU A 45 1.04 -6.96 3.75
CA LEU A 45 1.45 -7.95 4.75
C LEU A 45 2.80 -7.63 5.39
N GLY A 46 3.76 -7.12 4.61
CA GLY A 46 5.08 -6.76 5.11
C GLY A 46 5.07 -5.59 6.11
N ILE A 47 4.11 -4.66 5.99
CA ILE A 47 3.99 -3.48 6.85
C ILE A 47 2.78 -3.52 7.80
N ASN A 48 2.12 -4.68 7.92
CA ASN A 48 0.90 -4.89 8.72
C ASN A 48 -0.24 -3.90 8.42
N PHE A 49 -0.38 -3.45 7.16
CA PHE A 49 -1.47 -2.56 6.76
C PHE A 49 -2.76 -3.34 6.53
N SER A 50 -3.78 -3.13 7.37
CA SER A 50 -5.02 -3.90 7.35
C SER A 50 -5.96 -3.55 6.20
N GLY A 51 -5.91 -2.31 5.71
CA GLY A 51 -6.89 -1.75 4.77
C GLY A 51 -7.00 -2.50 3.44
N LEU A 52 -5.94 -3.21 3.03
CA LEU A 52 -5.94 -3.99 1.79
C LEU A 52 -6.06 -5.52 2.00
N LEU A 53 -6.00 -6.01 3.25
CA LEU A 53 -5.95 -7.43 3.53
C LEU A 53 -7.32 -8.10 3.44
N THR A 54 -7.36 -9.27 2.81
CA THR A 54 -8.59 -10.06 2.77
C THR A 54 -8.84 -10.76 4.12
N ARG A 55 -10.10 -11.15 4.37
CA ARG A 55 -10.51 -11.90 5.59
C ARG A 55 -9.62 -13.12 5.88
N LYS A 56 -9.12 -13.78 4.84
CA LYS A 56 -8.30 -14.99 4.98
C LYS A 56 -6.89 -14.64 5.47
N GLU A 57 -6.31 -13.56 4.95
CA GLU A 57 -5.00 -13.05 5.37
C GLU A 57 -5.05 -12.47 6.80
N LEU A 58 -6.12 -11.76 7.15
CA LEU A 58 -6.36 -11.23 8.51
C LEU A 58 -6.49 -12.34 9.56
N SER A 59 -6.99 -13.52 9.16
CA SER A 59 -7.09 -14.68 10.05
C SER A 59 -5.72 -15.27 10.41
N VAL A 60 -4.71 -15.07 9.57
CA VAL A 60 -3.34 -15.58 9.79
C VAL A 60 -2.54 -14.62 10.66
N HIS A 61 -2.72 -13.31 10.48
CA HIS A 61 -1.89 -12.28 11.12
C HIS A 61 -2.41 -11.80 12.49
N GLY A 62 -3.53 -12.33 12.96
CA GLY A 62 -4.10 -12.00 14.27
C GLY A 62 -4.94 -10.71 14.24
N LYS A 63 -6.04 -10.71 15.00
CA LYS A 63 -7.11 -9.70 14.98
C LYS A 63 -6.71 -8.29 15.47
N ASN A 64 -5.42 -8.02 15.69
CA ASN A 64 -4.93 -6.71 16.08
C ASN A 64 -3.93 -6.17 15.05
N PRO A 65 -4.37 -5.93 13.80
CA PRO A 65 -3.58 -5.17 12.86
C PRO A 65 -3.74 -3.70 13.23
N SER A 66 -3.10 -3.28 14.30
CA SER A 66 -2.90 -1.84 14.49
C SER A 66 -1.98 -1.45 13.36
N ASP A 67 -2.44 -0.61 12.43
CA ASP A 67 -1.60 -0.08 11.38
C ASP A 67 -0.44 0.64 12.07
N GLU A 68 0.71 -0.03 12.22
CA GLU A 68 1.89 0.55 12.86
C GLU A 68 2.34 1.78 12.08
N HIS A 69 1.99 1.81 10.79
CA HIS A 69 2.35 2.81 9.83
C HIS A 69 1.12 3.28 9.05
N PRO A 70 0.52 4.43 9.45
CA PRO A 70 -0.57 5.01 8.67
C PRO A 70 -0.05 5.39 7.28
N LEU A 71 -0.74 4.92 6.24
CA LEU A 71 -0.47 5.27 4.84
C LEU A 71 -1.33 6.48 4.44
N ASN A 72 -0.82 7.36 3.61
CA ASN A 72 -1.62 8.43 3.01
C ASN A 72 -2.44 7.92 1.82
N TYR A 73 -3.40 7.05 2.10
CA TYR A 73 -4.26 6.41 1.11
C TYR A 73 -5.73 6.53 1.51
N ASP A 74 -6.55 7.03 0.59
CA ASP A 74 -8.01 7.14 0.74
C ASP A 74 -8.69 6.36 -0.39
N GLU A 75 -9.47 5.34 -0.01
CA GLU A 75 -10.19 4.48 -0.95
C GLU A 75 -11.45 5.10 -1.53
N TYR A 76 -12.02 6.13 -0.87
CA TYR A 76 -13.26 6.77 -1.29
C TYR A 76 -13.01 8.02 -2.14
N ASN A 77 -11.78 8.53 -2.15
CA ASN A 77 -11.42 9.70 -2.93
C ASN A 77 -10.86 9.28 -4.30
N PRO A 78 -11.59 9.48 -5.41
CA PRO A 78 -11.04 9.22 -6.74
C PRO A 78 -9.87 10.17 -7.03
N PHE A 79 -8.72 9.63 -7.40
CA PHE A 79 -7.54 10.39 -7.78
C PHE A 79 -6.89 9.84 -9.05
N ASN A 80 -6.11 10.68 -9.73
CA ASN A 80 -5.24 10.28 -10.82
C ASN A 80 -3.78 10.32 -10.36
N ILE A 81 -3.04 9.25 -10.63
CA ILE A 81 -1.62 9.17 -10.29
C ILE A 81 -0.81 9.85 -11.40
N CYS A 82 0.02 10.82 -11.04
CA CYS A 82 0.96 11.40 -11.99
C CYS A 82 2.12 10.43 -12.24
N ALA A 83 2.29 9.96 -13.47
CA ALA A 83 3.34 8.99 -13.84
C ALA A 83 4.78 9.51 -13.65
N ALA A 84 4.97 10.84 -13.57
CA ALA A 84 6.29 11.44 -13.37
C ALA A 84 6.68 11.59 -11.89
N SER A 85 5.70 11.80 -11.02
CA SER A 85 5.93 12.08 -9.59
C SER A 85 5.47 10.95 -8.66
N ASN A 86 4.65 10.02 -9.17
CA ASN A 86 3.99 8.96 -8.39
C ASN A 86 3.23 9.53 -7.18
N VAL A 87 2.66 10.72 -7.35
CA VAL A 87 1.83 11.37 -6.34
C VAL A 87 0.38 11.38 -6.84
N PRO A 88 -0.59 10.98 -6.00
CA PRO A 88 -2.00 11.13 -6.34
C PRO A 88 -2.35 12.61 -6.44
N HIS A 89 -2.84 13.03 -7.60
CA HIS A 89 -3.46 14.34 -7.76
C HIS A 89 -4.97 14.13 -7.72
N LEU A 90 -5.64 14.87 -6.83
CA LEU A 90 -7.09 14.98 -6.85
C LEU A 90 -7.51 15.50 -8.24
N SER A 91 -8.43 14.78 -8.89
CA SER A 91 -9.01 15.19 -10.17
C SER A 91 -10.01 16.32 -10.01
#